data_AF-A0A954HHD6-F1
#
_entry.id   AF-A0A954HHD6-F1
#
_cell.length_a   1.000
_cell.length_b   1.000
_cell.length_c   1.000
_cell.angle_alpha   90.00
_cell.angle_beta   90.00
_cell.angle_gamma   90.00
#
_symmetry.space_group_name_H-M   'P 1'
#
loop_
_entity.id
_entity.type
_entity.pdbx_description
1 polymer ?
#
loop_
_entity_poly.entity_id
_entity_poly.type
_entity_poly.pdbx_seq_one_letter_code
_entity_poly.pdbx_strand_id
1 'polypeptide(L)'
;YWKTEILDAYCKILILAKQIGGITYLNEGQSRELLDLKQRLGFDDPRFHMENCDLCGNSAFREGYKAANAPEPKTVAFDPPPSFPGYLSPPSTSGGSNNEALIQAITDQVLAALQGK
;
A
#
# COMPACT_ATOMS: atom_id res chain seq x y z
N TYR A 1 14.48 -17.98 -34.32
CA TYR A 1 15.50 -18.07 -33.25
C TYR A 1 15.24 -17.04 -32.16
N TRP A 2 15.43 -15.73 -32.39
CA TRP A 2 15.10 -14.67 -31.41
C TRP A 2 13.66 -14.78 -30.88
N LYS A 3 12.64 -14.79 -31.74
CA LYS A 3 11.24 -14.72 -31.29
C LYS A 3 10.84 -15.84 -30.32
N THR A 4 11.37 -17.05 -30.52
CA THR A 4 11.13 -18.19 -29.63
C THR A 4 11.90 -18.06 -28.32
N GLU A 5 13.09 -17.46 -28.34
CA GLU A 5 13.90 -17.18 -27.15
C GLU A 5 13.26 -16.11 -26.25
N ILE A 6 12.69 -15.04 -26.83
CA ILE A 6 11.93 -14.05 -26.07
C ILE A 6 10.68 -14.68 -25.44
N LEU A 7 9.98 -15.55 -26.18
CA LEU A 7 8.78 -16.20 -25.69
C LEU A 7 9.12 -17.17 -24.54
N ASP A 8 10.21 -17.92 -24.65
CA ASP A 8 10.72 -18.79 -23.59
C ASP A 8 11.16 -17.99 -22.34
N ALA A 9 11.88 -16.88 -22.54
CA ALA A 9 12.26 -15.99 -21.44
C ALA A 9 11.03 -15.40 -20.72
N TYR A 10 10.01 -14.98 -21.48
CA TYR A 10 8.77 -14.47 -20.91
C TYR A 10 8.01 -15.55 -20.13
N CYS A 11 7.88 -16.76 -20.69
CA CYS A 11 7.28 -17.89 -19.99
C CYS A 11 8.03 -18.24 -18.69
N LYS A 12 9.37 -18.22 -18.71
CA LYS A 12 10.19 -18.44 -17.52
C LYS A 12 9.95 -17.37 -16.45
N ILE A 13 9.89 -16.10 -16.84
CA ILE A 13 9.58 -14.99 -15.92
C ILE A 13 8.21 -15.21 -15.27
N LEU A 14 7.19 -15.58 -16.05
CA LEU A 14 5.85 -15.83 -15.51
C LEU A 14 5.81 -17.04 -14.55
N ILE A 15 6.50 -18.12 -14.87
CA ILE A 15 6.58 -19.32 -14.01
C ILE A 15 7.32 -18.99 -12.71
N LEU A 16 8.46 -18.31 -12.80
CA LEU A 16 9.25 -17.89 -11.63
C LEU A 16 8.45 -16.93 -10.75
N ALA A 17 7.78 -15.95 -11.35
CA ALA A 17 6.91 -15.02 -10.63
C ALA A 17 5.79 -15.75 -9.87
N LYS A 18 5.19 -16.79 -10.47
CA LYS A 18 4.18 -17.63 -9.82
C LYS A 18 4.76 -18.45 -8.64
N GLN A 19 6.01 -18.91 -8.75
CA GLN A 19 6.65 -19.78 -7.74
C GLN A 19 7.20 -19.01 -6.54
N ILE A 20 7.66 -17.78 -6.73
CA ILE A 20 8.22 -16.93 -5.66
C ILE A 20 7.14 -16.50 -4.65
N GLY A 21 5.86 -16.63 -5.00
CA GLY A 21 4.72 -16.39 -4.12
C GLY A 21 3.68 -15.46 -4.75
N GLY A 22 2.58 -15.22 -4.02
CA GLY A 22 1.62 -14.19 -4.40
C GLY A 22 2.21 -12.79 -4.25
N ILE A 23 1.65 -11.82 -4.98
CA ILE A 23 2.01 -10.41 -4.79
C ILE A 23 1.60 -10.02 -3.37
N THR A 24 2.58 -9.73 -2.54
CA THR A 24 2.36 -9.20 -1.19
C THR A 24 2.64 -7.72 -1.23
N TYR A 25 1.67 -6.91 -0.81
CA TYR A 25 1.87 -5.48 -0.64
C TYR A 25 2.77 -5.22 0.55
N LEU A 26 3.72 -4.28 0.41
CA LEU A 26 4.48 -3.80 1.54
C LEU A 26 3.55 -3.11 2.53
N ASN A 27 3.78 -3.34 3.82
CA ASN A 27 3.08 -2.57 4.84
C ASN A 27 3.62 -1.13 4.90
N GLU A 28 2.95 -0.27 5.67
CA GLU A 28 3.33 1.13 5.80
C GLU A 28 4.78 1.29 6.30
N GLY A 29 5.16 0.55 7.35
CA GLY A 29 6.48 0.62 7.96
C GLY A 29 7.59 0.29 6.96
N GLN A 30 7.45 -0.84 6.25
CA GLN A 30 8.37 -1.25 5.19
C GLN A 30 8.47 -0.19 4.08
N SER A 31 7.34 0.41 3.71
CA SER A 31 7.29 1.44 2.67
C SER A 31 8.03 2.73 3.11
N ARG A 32 7.89 3.13 4.38
CA ARG A 32 8.60 4.26 4.97
C ARG A 32 10.11 4.00 5.10
N GLU A 33 10.49 2.82 5.57
CA GLU A 33 11.90 2.41 5.67
C GLU A 33 12.62 2.44 4.31
N LEU A 34 11.94 2.01 3.24
CA LEU A 34 12.49 2.09 1.88
C LEU A 34 12.66 3.53 1.41
N LEU A 35 11.75 4.43 1.78
CA LEU A 35 11.86 5.85 1.48
C LEU A 35 13.03 6.49 2.23
N ASP A 36 13.19 6.19 3.52
CA ASP A 36 14.33 6.66 4.32
C ASP A 36 15.67 6.13 3.75
N LEU A 37 15.69 4.86 3.33
CA LEU A 37 16.84 4.28 2.65
C LEU A 37 17.16 5.02 1.35
N LYS A 38 16.14 5.36 0.56
CA LYS A 38 16.29 6.11 -0.69
C LYS A 38 16.92 7.49 -0.44
N GLN A 39 16.48 8.18 0.61
CA GLN A 39 17.07 9.46 1.02
C GLN A 39 18.54 9.31 1.43
N ARG A 40 18.88 8.28 2.21
CA ARG A 40 20.27 8.00 2.62
C ARG A 40 21.19 7.71 1.44
N LEU A 41 20.65 7.12 0.37
CA LEU A 41 21.37 6.85 -0.87
C LEU A 41 21.51 8.10 -1.77
N GLY A 42 20.95 9.24 -1.38
CA GLY A 42 21.03 10.50 -2.12
C GLY A 42 20.03 10.61 -3.27
N PHE A 43 18.99 9.77 -3.31
CA PHE A 43 17.94 9.88 -4.31
C PHE A 43 16.81 10.78 -3.82
N ASP A 44 16.47 11.77 -4.64
CA ASP A 44 15.36 12.67 -4.37
C ASP A 44 14.05 12.06 -4.90
N ASP A 45 13.10 11.76 -4.01
CA ASP A 45 11.78 11.22 -4.35
C ASP A 45 10.72 12.32 -4.30
N PRO A 46 9.88 12.51 -5.33
CA PRO A 46 8.82 13.51 -5.33
C PRO A 46 7.86 13.41 -4.13
N ARG A 47 7.72 12.21 -3.53
CA ARG A 47 6.90 11.98 -2.33
C ARG A 47 7.42 12.71 -1.08
N PHE A 48 8.66 13.22 -1.09
CA PHE A 48 9.19 14.04 0.00
C PHE A 48 8.72 15.50 -0.06
N HIS A 49 8.21 15.96 -1.20
CA HIS A 49 7.95 17.37 -1.45
C HIS A 49 6.47 17.70 -1.67
N MET A 50 5.62 16.69 -1.79
CA MET A 50 4.21 16.86 -2.14
C MET A 50 3.30 16.13 -1.15
N GLU A 51 2.44 16.89 -0.46
CA GLU A 51 1.41 16.34 0.45
C GLU A 51 0.39 15.45 -0.28
N ASN A 52 0.05 15.80 -1.53
CA ASN A 52 -0.95 15.11 -2.33
C ASN A 52 -0.32 14.65 -3.66
N CYS A 53 0.59 13.70 -3.60
CA CYS A 53 1.14 13.09 -4.81
C CYS A 53 0.08 12.18 -5.46
N ASP A 54 -0.82 12.78 -6.24
CA ASP A 54 -1.88 12.10 -7.04
C ASP A 54 -1.30 11.14 -8.10
N LEU A 55 0.01 11.22 -8.32
CA LEU A 55 0.77 10.40 -9.26
C LEU A 55 1.34 9.11 -8.64
N CYS A 56 1.03 8.81 -7.36
CA CYS A 56 1.44 7.55 -6.73
C CYS A 56 0.69 6.31 -7.27
N GLY A 57 -0.32 6.51 -8.13
CA GLY A 57 -1.00 5.46 -8.88
C GLY A 57 -0.72 5.59 -10.38
N ASN A 58 -0.83 4.47 -11.10
CA ASN A 58 -0.72 4.41 -12.57
C ASN A 58 -1.90 5.17 -13.22
N SER A 59 -1.82 6.50 -13.22
CA SER A 59 -2.83 7.42 -13.76
C SER A 59 -2.45 7.99 -15.11
N ALA A 60 -1.32 7.56 -15.69
CA ALA A 60 -0.76 8.07 -16.94
C ALA A 60 -1.74 8.04 -18.13
N PHE A 61 -2.79 7.23 -18.05
CA PHE A 61 -3.80 7.08 -19.11
C PHE A 61 -5.20 7.59 -18.74
N ARG A 62 -5.41 8.17 -17.54
CA ARG A 62 -6.76 8.57 -17.07
C ARG A 62 -7.45 9.56 -18.01
N GLU A 63 -6.71 10.50 -18.58
CA GLU A 63 -7.24 11.47 -19.52
C GLU A 63 -7.73 10.82 -20.83
N GLY A 64 -7.01 9.82 -21.33
CA GLY A 64 -7.39 9.09 -22.54
C GLY A 64 -8.69 8.30 -22.40
N TYR A 65 -8.92 7.68 -21.22
CA TYR A 65 -10.19 6.99 -20.94
C TYR A 65 -11.36 7.97 -20.87
N LYS A 66 -11.18 9.13 -20.24
CA LYS A 66 -12.20 10.20 -20.17
C LYS A 66 -12.55 10.73 -21.56
N ALA A 67 -11.54 11.03 -22.39
CA ALA A 67 -11.73 11.52 -23.75
C ALA A 67 -12.49 10.53 -24.64
N ALA A 68 -12.31 9.23 -24.42
CA ALA A 68 -12.96 8.17 -25.18
C ALA A 68 -14.33 7.73 -24.61
N ASN A 69 -14.82 8.34 -23.53
CA ASN A 69 -15.97 7.85 -22.73
C ASN A 69 -15.84 6.35 -22.37
N ALA A 70 -14.61 5.87 -22.23
CA ALA A 70 -14.33 4.48 -21.86
C ALA A 70 -14.39 4.35 -20.33
N PRO A 71 -14.86 3.20 -19.81
CA PRO A 71 -14.86 2.96 -18.37
C PRO A 71 -13.42 3.04 -17.83
N GLU A 72 -13.25 3.66 -16.65
CA GLU A 72 -11.93 3.69 -16.00
C GLU A 72 -11.40 2.25 -15.82
N PRO A 73 -10.11 2.00 -16.10
CA PRO A 73 -9.54 0.68 -16.00
C PRO A 73 -9.61 0.19 -14.55
N LYS A 74 -10.29 -0.94 -14.34
CA LYS A 74 -10.35 -1.62 -13.05
C LYS A 74 -9.29 -2.71 -13.01
N THR A 75 -8.30 -2.57 -12.14
CA THR A 75 -7.34 -3.65 -11.85
C THR A 75 -8.02 -4.71 -11.00
N VAL A 76 -8.45 -5.82 -11.61
CA VAL A 76 -9.13 -6.94 -10.92
C VAL A 76 -8.24 -8.17 -10.75
N ALA A 77 -7.00 -8.12 -11.24
CA ALA A 77 -6.07 -9.26 -11.18
C ALA A 77 -5.56 -9.54 -9.75
N PHE A 78 -5.55 -8.52 -8.90
CA PHE A 78 -5.08 -8.60 -7.51
C PHE A 78 -6.01 -7.81 -6.61
N ASP A 79 -6.05 -8.17 -5.33
CA ASP A 79 -6.75 -7.39 -4.31
C ASP A 79 -6.23 -5.94 -4.28
N PRO A 80 -7.08 -4.95 -3.94
CA PRO A 80 -6.65 -3.57 -3.88
C PRO A 80 -5.50 -3.40 -2.87
N PRO A 81 -4.52 -2.52 -3.15
CA PRO A 81 -3.45 -2.26 -2.20
C PRO A 81 -4.03 -1.66 -0.92
N PRO A 82 -3.43 -1.95 0.25
CA PRO A 82 -3.79 -1.29 1.49
C PRO A 82 -3.52 0.22 1.37
N SER A 83 -4.48 1.03 1.84
CA SER A 83 -4.35 2.48 1.86
C SER A 83 -3.71 2.92 3.17
N PHE A 84 -2.68 3.75 3.08
CA PHE A 84 -1.95 4.30 4.21
C PHE A 84 -1.92 5.83 4.11
N PRO A 85 -1.81 6.55 5.25
CA PRO A 85 -1.52 7.97 5.22
C PRO A 85 -0.20 8.20 4.46
N GLY A 86 -0.13 9.29 3.69
CA GLY A 86 1.05 9.61 2.89
C GLY A 86 2.32 9.71 3.75
N TYR A 87 3.50 9.61 3.12
CA TYR A 87 4.77 9.61 3.84
C TYR A 87 4.96 10.83 4.76
N LEU A 88 4.47 12.01 4.34
CA LEU A 88 4.54 13.24 5.13
C LEU A 88 3.57 13.29 6.32
N SER A 89 2.54 12.44 6.32
CA SER A 89 1.60 12.30 7.43
C SER A 89 2.19 11.41 8.52
N PRO A 90 1.78 11.57 9.80
CA PRO A 90 2.21 10.69 10.87
C PRO A 90 1.86 9.23 10.51
N PRO A 91 2.75 8.28 10.83
CA PRO A 91 2.51 6.87 10.53
C PRO A 91 1.18 6.44 11.14
N SER A 92 0.38 5.69 10.39
CA SER A 92 -0.81 5.09 10.98
C SER A 92 -0.35 4.08 12.03
N THR A 93 -0.43 4.47 13.30
CA THR A 93 -0.35 3.55 14.42
C THR A 93 -1.59 2.65 14.38
N SER A 94 -1.56 1.64 13.51
CA SER A 94 -2.42 0.47 13.60
C SER A 94 -2.06 -0.27 14.90
N GLY A 95 -2.55 0.26 16.03
CA GLY A 95 -2.41 -0.37 17.35
C GLY A 95 -2.53 0.52 18.59
N GLY A 96 -2.64 1.86 18.48
CA GLY A 96 -2.54 2.75 19.66
C GLY A 96 -3.84 3.41 20.11
N SER A 97 -4.32 4.40 19.37
CA SER A 97 -5.27 5.37 19.93
C SER A 97 -6.68 4.85 20.22
N ASN A 98 -7.13 3.80 19.51
CA ASN A 98 -8.45 3.21 19.77
C ASN A 98 -8.42 2.12 20.86
N ASN A 99 -7.24 1.63 21.23
CA ASN A 99 -7.11 0.60 22.26
C ASN A 99 -7.13 1.22 23.66
N GLU A 100 -6.43 2.34 23.90
CA GLU A 100 -6.42 2.96 25.23
C GLU A 100 -7.83 3.35 25.70
N ALA A 101 -8.61 4.00 24.83
CA ALA A 101 -9.98 4.41 25.13
C ALA A 101 -10.93 3.21 25.28
N LEU A 102 -10.74 2.16 24.48
CA LEU A 102 -11.53 0.92 24.57
C LEU A 102 -11.17 0.12 25.84
N ILE A 103 -9.88 0.02 26.18
CA ILE A 103 -9.37 -0.61 27.41
C ILE A 103 -9.93 0.14 28.62
N GLN A 104 -9.91 1.47 28.61
CA GLN A 104 -10.48 2.28 29.69
C GLN A 104 -11.99 2.06 29.83
N ALA A 105 -12.74 2.07 28.73
CA ALA A 105 -14.18 1.78 28.75
C ALA A 105 -14.51 0.37 29.28
N ILE A 106 -13.75 -0.65 28.89
CA ILE A 106 -13.90 -2.02 29.42
C ILE A 106 -13.57 -2.06 30.92
N THR A 107 -12.51 -1.38 31.34
CA THR A 107 -12.08 -1.34 32.75
C THR A 107 -13.14 -0.71 33.64
N ASP A 108 -13.72 0.42 33.22
CA ASP A 108 -14.80 1.10 33.93
C ASP A 108 -16.03 0.19 34.06
N GLN A 109 -16.36 -0.54 32.98
CA GLN A 109 -17.50 -1.45 32.96
C GLN A 109 -17.31 -2.66 33.92
N VAL A 110 -16.09 -3.20 34.01
CA VAL A 110 -15.76 -4.29 34.94
C VAL A 110 -15.79 -3.81 36.39
N LEU A 111 -15.24 -2.62 36.68
CA LEU A 111 -15.28 -2.04 38.02
C LEU A 111 -16.71 -1.76 38.50
N ALA A 112 -17.56 -1.25 37.62
CA ALA A 112 -18.98 -1.06 37.91
C ALA A 112 -19.69 -2.41 38.22
N ALA A 113 -19.39 -3.46 37.45
CA ALA A 113 -19.95 -4.79 37.68
C ALA A 113 -19.46 -5.45 38.98
N LEU A 114 -18.24 -5.12 39.43
CA LEU A 114 -17.68 -5.59 40.70
C LEU A 114 -18.24 -4.86 41.92
N GLN A 115 -18.69 -3.60 41.76
CA GLN A 115 -19.30 -2.80 42.84
C GLN A 115 -20.81 -3.04 42.98
N GLY A 116 -21.46 -3.60 41.95
CA GLY A 116 -22.88 -3.96 41.95
C GLY A 116 -23.23 -5.33 42.54
N LYS A 117 -22.29 -5.95 43.27
CA LYS A 117 -22.43 -7.21 44.02
C LYS A 117 -22.10 -6.97 45.48
#